data_AF-A0A8G2L816-F1
#
_entry.id   AF-A0A8G2L816-F1
#
_cell.length_a   1.000
_cell.length_b   1.000
_cell.length_c   1.000
_cell.angle_alpha   90.00
_cell.angle_beta   90.00
_cell.angle_gamma   90.00
#
_symmetry.space_group_name_H-M   'P 1'
#
loop_
_entity.id
_entity.type
_entity.pdbx_description
1 polymer ?
#
loop_
_entity_poly.entity_id
_entity_poly.type
_entity_poly.pdbx_seq_one_letter_code
_entity_poly.pdbx_strand_id
1 'polypeptide(L)'
;MKNIYVFKKHTGTLVYIMEAEISNLKDYYSNKIVTAIIGLEADINAVDDIGKEIATISNVEEVFVVTGDYDLIIKVRFPDFSSLEKFIVKDLNNIDGIKKSKTMMVLSIIKDIYMR
;
A
#
# COMPACT_ATOMS: atom_id res chain seq x y z
N MET A 1 -19.49 -1.60 -13.14
CA MET A 1 -18.97 -2.23 -11.91
C MET A 1 -19.08 -3.74 -12.07
N LYS A 2 -17.95 -4.48 -12.09
CA LYS A 2 -17.94 -5.93 -12.35
C LYS A 2 -18.45 -6.69 -11.12
N ASN A 3 -19.39 -7.60 -11.35
CA ASN A 3 -20.02 -8.46 -10.35
C ASN A 3 -19.02 -9.43 -9.71
N ILE A 4 -19.00 -9.52 -8.38
CA ILE A 4 -18.35 -10.61 -7.65
C ILE A 4 -19.43 -11.66 -7.37
N TYR A 5 -19.30 -12.84 -7.96
CA TYR A 5 -20.18 -13.98 -7.73
C TYR A 5 -19.71 -14.74 -6.48
N VAL A 6 -20.59 -14.96 -5.50
CA VAL A 6 -20.31 -15.81 -4.33
C VAL A 6 -21.11 -17.10 -4.44
N PHE A 7 -20.42 -18.23 -4.58
CA PHE A 7 -21.01 -19.56 -4.52
C PHE A 7 -21.23 -19.94 -3.06
N LYS A 8 -22.48 -20.16 -2.65
CA LYS A 8 -22.84 -20.69 -1.32
C LYS A 8 -23.10 -22.18 -1.45
N LYS A 9 -22.26 -23.03 -0.83
CA LYS A 9 -22.58 -24.45 -0.64
C LYS A 9 -22.53 -24.82 0.84
N HIS A 10 -23.62 -25.46 1.27
CA HIS A 10 -23.90 -25.96 2.61
C HIS A 10 -22.72 -26.74 3.23
N THR A 11 -22.32 -26.36 4.45
CA THR A 11 -22.14 -27.23 5.63
C THR A 11 -21.54 -26.44 6.81
N GLY A 12 -22.35 -26.19 7.84
CA GLY A 12 -22.01 -26.23 9.26
C GLY A 12 -21.02 -25.23 9.87
N THR A 13 -19.75 -25.19 9.45
CA THR A 13 -18.68 -24.76 10.39
C THR A 13 -17.50 -23.99 9.74
N LEU A 14 -17.57 -23.61 8.47
CA LEU A 14 -16.45 -22.94 7.77
C LEU A 14 -16.72 -21.51 7.27
N VAL A 15 -17.80 -20.86 7.74
CA VAL A 15 -18.21 -19.53 7.21
C VAL A 15 -17.65 -18.34 8.00
N TYR A 16 -17.04 -18.53 9.17
CA TYR A 16 -16.67 -17.40 10.03
C TYR A 16 -15.35 -16.69 9.66
N ILE A 17 -14.48 -17.34 8.89
CA ILE A 17 -13.14 -16.78 8.59
C ILE A 17 -13.21 -15.86 7.35
N MET A 18 -14.01 -16.21 6.34
CA MET A 18 -14.19 -15.39 5.13
C MET A 18 -15.00 -14.11 5.36
N GLU A 19 -16.03 -14.14 6.22
CA GLU A 19 -16.84 -12.94 6.50
C GLU A 19 -16.04 -11.86 7.23
N ALA A 20 -15.12 -12.24 8.13
CA ALA A 20 -14.24 -11.33 8.83
C ALA A 20 -13.22 -10.64 7.90
N GLU A 21 -12.62 -11.40 6.95
CA GLU A 21 -11.73 -10.83 5.93
C GLU A 21 -12.47 -9.86 4.99
N ILE A 22 -13.70 -10.19 4.58
CA ILE A 22 -14.52 -9.34 3.71
C ILE A 22 -14.98 -8.07 4.44
N SER A 23 -15.31 -8.14 5.73
CA SER A 23 -15.68 -6.96 6.53
C SER A 23 -14.52 -5.99 6.65
N ASN A 24 -13.33 -6.50 7.01
CA ASN A 24 -12.12 -5.67 7.09
C ASN A 24 -11.82 -5.01 5.73
N LEU A 25 -11.93 -5.76 4.64
CA LEU A 25 -11.74 -5.24 3.30
C LEU A 25 -12.77 -4.17 2.91
N LYS A 26 -14.03 -4.29 3.32
CA LYS A 26 -15.04 -3.24 3.13
C LYS A 26 -14.71 -1.97 3.91
N ASP A 27 -14.22 -2.12 5.13
CA ASP A 27 -13.79 -0.98 5.94
C ASP A 27 -12.61 -0.24 5.30
N TYR A 28 -11.70 -0.98 4.63
CA TYR A 28 -10.62 -0.43 3.81
C TYR A 28 -11.10 0.43 2.65
N TYR A 29 -12.11 -0.05 1.92
CA TYR A 29 -12.66 0.67 0.78
C TYR A 29 -13.64 1.78 1.18
N SER A 30 -13.95 1.91 2.47
CA SER A 30 -14.91 2.91 2.97
C SER A 30 -14.19 4.20 3.42
N ASN A 31 -13.82 5.08 2.49
CA ASN A 31 -13.45 6.50 2.71
C ASN A 31 -12.61 6.84 3.97
N LYS A 32 -11.73 5.94 4.40
CA LYS A 32 -10.83 6.16 5.54
C LYS A 32 -9.44 6.51 5.01
N ILE A 33 -8.72 7.31 5.81
CA ILE A 33 -7.30 7.53 5.61
C ILE A 33 -6.60 6.17 5.55
N VAL A 34 -5.85 5.96 4.48
CA VAL A 34 -5.10 4.74 4.21
C VAL A 34 -3.63 5.00 4.46
N THR A 35 -3.02 4.16 5.30
CA THR A 35 -1.56 4.07 5.41
C THR A 35 -1.08 2.81 4.70
N ALA A 36 -0.02 2.94 3.91
CA ALA A 36 0.65 1.81 3.29
C ALA A 36 2.16 1.92 3.45
N ILE A 37 2.82 0.78 3.53
CA ILE A 37 4.27 0.65 3.41
C ILE A 37 4.54 0.00 2.05
N ILE A 38 5.41 0.60 1.25
CA ILE A 38 5.70 0.13 -0.10
C ILE A 38 7.20 -0.17 -0.17
N GLY A 39 7.53 -1.43 -0.45
CA GLY A 39 8.90 -1.83 -0.80
C GLY A 39 9.12 -1.64 -2.30
N LEU A 40 10.25 -1.09 -2.69
CA LEU A 40 10.63 -0.81 -4.07
C LEU A 40 11.93 -1.53 -4.42
N GLU A 41 11.92 -2.27 -5.51
CA GLU A 41 13.13 -2.75 -6.18
C GLU A 41 13.45 -1.76 -7.32
N ALA A 42 14.70 -1.33 -7.41
CA ALA A 42 15.14 -0.26 -8.29
C ALA A 42 16.49 -0.55 -8.96
N ASP A 43 16.92 0.35 -9.85
CA ASP A 43 18.28 0.37 -10.35
C ASP A 43 19.24 0.93 -9.32
N ILE A 44 20.28 0.15 -8.99
CA ILE A 44 21.26 0.49 -7.95
C ILE A 44 21.90 1.88 -8.14
N ASN A 45 22.11 2.28 -9.40
CA ASN A 45 22.71 3.58 -9.73
C ASN A 45 21.73 4.75 -9.62
N ALA A 46 20.44 4.48 -9.46
CA ALA A 46 19.37 5.48 -9.43
C ALA A 46 18.66 5.58 -8.06
N VAL A 47 18.97 4.69 -7.10
CA VAL A 47 18.30 4.61 -5.78
C VAL A 47 18.24 5.96 -5.07
N ASP A 48 19.34 6.70 -5.02
CA ASP A 48 19.39 7.99 -4.33
C ASP A 48 18.52 9.05 -5.01
N ASP A 49 18.48 9.08 -6.34
CA ASP A 49 17.72 10.07 -7.09
C ASP A 49 16.23 9.74 -7.09
N ILE A 50 15.88 8.45 -7.21
CA ILE A 50 14.52 7.94 -6.99
C ILE A 50 14.04 8.33 -5.59
N GLY A 51 14.87 8.11 -4.56
CA GLY A 51 14.53 8.47 -3.18
C GLY A 51 14.26 9.97 -3.01
N LYS A 52 15.08 10.84 -3.61
CA LYS A 52 14.87 12.29 -3.60
C LYS A 52 13.61 12.71 -4.32
N GLU A 53 13.34 12.12 -5.49
CA GLU A 53 12.12 12.40 -6.25
C GLU A 53 10.88 12.03 -5.44
N ILE A 54 10.83 10.81 -4.90
CA ILE A 54 9.73 10.34 -4.06
C ILE A 54 9.55 11.22 -2.82
N ALA A 55 10.63 11.69 -2.20
CA ALA A 55 10.59 12.56 -1.02
C ALA A 55 9.93 13.94 -1.30
N THR A 56 9.75 14.33 -2.57
CA THR A 56 9.02 15.56 -2.91
C THR A 56 7.50 15.38 -2.91
N ILE A 57 7.01 14.14 -2.81
CA ILE A 57 5.59 13.81 -2.92
C ILE A 57 4.93 13.96 -1.56
N SER A 58 4.00 14.91 -1.43
CA SER A 58 3.33 15.29 -0.18
C SER A 58 2.72 14.14 0.63
N ASN A 59 2.26 13.08 -0.04
CA ASN A 59 1.62 11.92 0.59
C ASN A 59 2.62 10.85 1.05
N VAL A 60 3.92 11.04 0.80
CA VAL A 60 5.00 10.18 1.29
C VAL A 60 5.51 10.77 2.60
N GLU A 61 5.29 10.05 3.69
CA GLU A 61 5.68 10.49 5.04
C GLU A 61 7.15 10.20 5.31
N GLU A 62 7.64 9.05 4.84
CA GLU A 62 8.99 8.56 5.13
C GLU A 62 9.55 7.83 3.91
N VAL A 63 10.82 8.05 3.61
CA VAL A 63 11.58 7.36 2.55
C VAL A 63 12.88 6.82 3.15
N PHE A 64 13.12 5.54 2.96
CA PHE A 64 14.30 4.85 3.45
C PHE A 64 15.00 4.13 2.31
N VAL A 65 16.31 4.34 2.21
CA VAL A 65 17.20 3.41 1.50
C VAL A 65 17.59 2.32 2.49
N VAL A 66 17.40 1.06 2.14
CA VAL A 66 17.55 -0.06 3.08
C VAL A 66 18.45 -1.14 2.51
N THR A 67 19.08 -1.91 3.40
CA THR A 67 19.71 -3.18 3.04
C THR A 67 18.66 -4.29 3.16
N GLY A 68 18.34 -5.01 2.08
CA GLY A 68 17.38 -6.11 2.12
C GLY A 68 16.85 -6.52 0.75
N ASP A 69 15.67 -7.16 0.72
CA ASP A 69 15.00 -7.59 -0.52
C ASP A 69 14.49 -6.42 -1.37
N TYR A 70 14.46 -5.21 -0.81
CA TYR A 70 14.11 -3.96 -1.49
C TYR A 70 15.28 -2.99 -1.37
N ASP A 71 15.36 -2.07 -2.34
CA ASP A 71 16.33 -0.99 -2.35
C ASP A 71 15.79 0.23 -1.59
N LEU A 72 14.48 0.49 -1.70
CA LEU A 72 13.79 1.50 -0.91
C LEU A 72 12.56 0.94 -0.18
N ILE A 73 12.26 1.52 0.98
CA ILE A 73 10.99 1.37 1.67
C ILE A 73 10.39 2.75 1.90
N ILE A 74 9.13 2.93 1.54
CA ILE A 74 8.42 4.19 1.74
C ILE A 74 7.15 3.96 2.58
N LYS A 75 6.85 4.91 3.46
CA LYS A 75 5.59 4.98 4.19
C LYS A 75 4.75 6.10 3.60
N VAL A 76 3.52 5.80 3.24
CA VAL A 76 2.61 6.75 2.57
C VAL A 76 1.27 6.83 3.29
N ARG A 77 0.63 8.00 3.18
CA ARG A 77 -0.70 8.24 3.73
C ARG A 77 -1.59 8.97 2.73
N PHE A 78 -2.75 8.40 2.43
CA PHE A 78 -3.71 8.92 1.47
C PHE A 78 -5.10 9.05 2.11
N PRO A 79 -5.97 9.95 1.62
CA PRO A 79 -7.31 10.14 2.16
C PRO A 79 -8.23 8.92 1.93
N ASP A 80 -7.95 8.12 0.91
CA ASP A 80 -8.71 6.93 0.53
C ASP A 80 -7.88 5.99 -0.35
N PHE A 81 -8.42 4.79 -0.58
CA PHE A 81 -7.81 3.77 -1.42
C PHE A 81 -7.65 4.22 -2.89
N SER A 82 -8.62 4.94 -3.44
CA SER A 82 -8.60 5.38 -4.85
C SER A 82 -7.43 6.32 -5.12
N SER A 83 -7.14 7.20 -4.17
CA SER A 83 -6.03 8.12 -4.20
C SER A 83 -4.69 7.40 -4.09
N LEU A 84 -4.60 6.39 -3.21
CA LEU A 84 -3.41 5.51 -3.12
C LEU A 84 -3.21 4.72 -4.42
N GLU A 85 -4.26 4.12 -4.97
CA GLU A 85 -4.20 3.36 -6.22
C GLU A 85 -3.69 4.24 -7.36
N LYS A 86 -4.23 5.47 -7.46
CA LYS A 86 -3.78 6.45 -8.45
C LYS A 86 -2.29 6.76 -8.28
N PHE A 87 -1.83 6.98 -7.05
CA PHE A 87 -0.41 7.22 -6.77
C PHE A 87 0.48 6.05 -7.21
N ILE A 88 0.10 4.82 -6.87
CA ILE A 88 0.86 3.61 -7.26
C ILE A 88 0.93 3.50 -8.79
N VAL A 89 -0.21 3.64 -9.47
CA VAL A 89 -0.31 3.38 -10.90
C VAL A 89 0.24 4.52 -11.76
N LYS A 90 0.08 5.78 -11.33
CA LYS A 90 0.41 6.96 -12.14
C LYS A 90 1.67 7.69 -11.70
N ASP A 91 1.99 7.68 -10.43
CA ASP A 91 3.11 8.47 -9.93
C ASP A 91 4.30 7.54 -9.77
N LEU A 92 4.20 6.53 -8.88
CA LEU A 92 5.27 5.55 -8.62
C LEU A 92 5.73 4.79 -9.87
N ASN A 93 4.82 4.22 -10.66
CA ASN A 93 5.19 3.45 -11.85
C ASN A 93 5.85 4.28 -12.96
N ASN A 94 5.77 5.61 -12.90
CA ASN A 94 6.37 6.50 -13.90
C ASN A 94 7.75 7.02 -13.48
N ILE A 95 8.19 6.73 -12.26
CA ILE A 95 9.54 7.08 -11.82
C ILE A 95 10.54 6.12 -12.46
N ASP A 96 11.45 6.68 -13.25
CA ASP A 96 12.45 5.90 -13.99
C ASP A 96 13.39 5.15 -13.04
N GLY A 97 13.78 3.94 -13.43
CA GLY A 97 14.61 3.05 -12.62
C GLY A 97 13.88 2.28 -11.52
N ILE A 98 12.59 2.51 -11.27
CA ILE A 98 11.79 1.59 -10.44
C ILE A 98 11.43 0.35 -11.26
N LYS A 99 11.82 -0.83 -10.76
CA LYS A 99 11.57 -2.12 -11.43
C LYS A 99 10.30 -2.79 -10.94
N LYS A 100 10.05 -2.69 -9.63
CA LYS A 100 8.94 -3.39 -8.99
C LYS A 100 8.57 -2.72 -7.68
N SER A 101 7.29 -2.78 -7.35
CA SER A 101 6.77 -2.36 -6.06
C SER A 101 6.00 -3.49 -5.38
N LYS A 102 6.05 -3.54 -4.05
CA LYS A 102 5.18 -4.37 -3.23
C LYS A 102 4.51 -3.51 -2.18
N THR A 103 3.19 -3.35 -2.30
CA THR A 103 2.37 -2.56 -1.39
C THR A 103 1.86 -3.42 -0.25
N MET A 104 2.10 -2.96 0.99
CA MET A 104 1.60 -3.55 2.22
C MET A 104 0.66 -2.54 2.89
N MET A 105 -0.63 -2.86 2.86
CA MET A 105 -1.66 -2.05 3.52
C MET A 105 -1.55 -2.22 5.03
N VAL A 106 -1.57 -1.12 5.79
CA VAL A 106 -1.47 -1.17 7.25
C VAL A 106 -2.83 -1.52 7.86
N LEU A 107 -2.88 -2.65 8.57
CA LEU A 107 -4.05 -3.18 9.32
C LEU A 107 -4.38 -2.40 10.58
N SER A 108 -3.39 -2.19 11.41
CA SER A 108 -3.52 -1.43 12.64
C SER A 108 -2.17 -0.78 12.94
N ILE A 109 -2.23 0.43 13.48
CA ILE A 109 -1.04 1.15 13.93
C ILE A 109 -0.96 0.95 15.44
N ILE A 110 0.07 0.23 15.89
CA ILE A 110 0.35 0.07 17.33
C ILE A 110 0.98 1.35 17.90
N LYS A 111 1.88 1.98 17.13
CA LYS A 111 2.55 3.24 17.48
C LYS A 111 3.00 3.96 16.21
N ASP A 112 2.70 5.25 16.11
CA ASP A 112 3.20 6.17 15.08
C ASP A 112 3.39 7.54 15.73
N ILE A 113 4.61 8.07 15.67
CA ILE A 113 5.02 9.24 16.48
C ILE A 113 4.64 10.56 15.78
N TYR A 114 4.33 10.50 14.48
CA TYR A 114 3.91 11.65 13.67
C TYR A 114 2.38 11.83 13.61
N MET A 115 1.62 10.94 14.27
CA MET A 115 0.17 11.11 14.50
C MET A 115 -0.11 12.09 15.65
N ARG A 116 0.16 13.39 15.44
CA ARG A 116 -0.38 14.45 16.30
C ARG A 116 -1.54 15.17 15.61
#